data_AF-A0A4Q3AIM5-F1
#
_entry.id   AF-A0A4Q3AIM5-F1
#
_cell.length_a   1.000
_cell.length_b   1.000
_cell.length_c   1.000
_cell.angle_alpha   90.00
_cell.angle_beta   90.00
_cell.angle_gamma   90.00
#
_symmetry.space_group_name_H-M   'P 1'
#
loop_
_entity.id
_entity.type
_entity.pdbx_description
1 polymer ?
#
loop_
_entity_poly.entity_id
_entity_poly.type
_entity_poly.pdbx_seq_one_letter_code
_entity_poly.pdbx_strand_id
1 'polypeptide(L)' 'MASTPRPATWSSRAVIYQIYPRSFADSNGDGIGDLPGITARLDHVAGLGVDAIWLSPFFTSPMR' A
#
# COMPACT_ATOMS: atom_id res chain seq x y z
N MET A 1 -23.13 -21.24 26.83
CA MET A 1 -21.72 -20.81 26.94
C MET A 1 -21.57 -19.53 26.13
N ALA A 2 -21.27 -18.39 26.77
CA ALA A 2 -21.08 -17.11 26.08
C ALA A 2 -19.65 -17.04 25.51
N SER A 3 -19.51 -16.67 24.23
CA SER A 3 -18.21 -16.49 23.59
C SER A 3 -17.59 -15.16 24.03
N THR A 4 -16.36 -15.19 24.56
CA THR A 4 -15.61 -13.98 24.93
C THR A 4 -15.38 -13.12 23.69
N PRO A 5 -15.70 -11.82 23.71
CA PRO A 5 -15.42 -10.94 22.57
C PRO A 5 -13.90 -10.87 22.34
N ARG A 6 -13.46 -11.16 21.11
CA ARG A 6 -12.05 -11.01 20.74
C ARG A 6 -11.68 -9.52 20.80
N PRO A 7 -10.49 -9.17 21.32
CA PRO A 7 -10.02 -7.80 21.28
C PRO A 7 -10.02 -7.28 19.84
N ALA A 8 -10.42 -6.02 19.66
CA ALA A 8 -10.50 -5.40 18.35
C ALA A 8 -9.12 -5.45 17.67
N THR A 9 -9.06 -6.03 16.46
CA THR A 9 -7.84 -6.07 15.66
C THR A 9 -7.55 -4.70 15.07
N TRP A 10 -6.28 -4.35 14.88
CA TRP A 10 -5.88 -3.06 14.28
C TRP A 10 -6.62 -2.79 12.95
N SER A 11 -6.82 -3.83 12.14
CA SER A 11 -7.49 -3.78 10.84
C SER A 11 -8.94 -3.29 10.90
N SER A 12 -9.60 -3.40 12.05
CA SER A 12 -10.99 -2.94 12.21
C SER A 12 -11.13 -1.41 12.25
N ARG A 13 -10.01 -0.68 12.42
CA ARG A 13 -9.97 0.79 12.51
C ARG A 13 -8.94 1.43 11.58
N ALA A 14 -8.25 0.62 10.77
CA ALA A 14 -7.15 1.09 9.95
C ALA A 14 -7.64 1.95 8.77
N VAL A 15 -6.99 3.10 8.58
CA VAL A 15 -7.08 3.90 7.36
C VAL A 15 -6.06 3.35 6.37
N ILE A 16 -6.55 2.87 5.22
CA ILE A 16 -5.71 2.20 4.21
C ILE A 16 -5.58 3.11 2.99
N TYR A 17 -4.35 3.35 2.55
CA TYR A 17 -4.05 4.07 1.32
C TYR A 17 -3.75 3.09 0.18
N GLN A 18 -4.59 3.08 -0.85
CA GLN A 18 -4.39 2.22 -2.00
C GLN A 18 -3.48 2.89 -3.03
N ILE A 19 -2.41 2.19 -3.44
CA ILE A 19 -1.47 2.66 -4.46
C ILE A 19 -1.57 1.75 -5.68
N TYR A 20 -1.64 2.37 -6.87
CA TYR A 20 -1.41 1.71 -8.16
C TYR A 20 0.05 1.94 -8.58
N PRO A 21 0.96 0.95 -8.47
CA PRO A 21 2.40 1.19 -8.54
C PRO A 21 2.86 1.90 -9.80
N ARG A 22 2.37 1.45 -10.97
CA ARG A 22 2.76 1.95 -12.29
C ARG A 22 2.47 3.44 -12.53
N SER A 23 1.64 4.07 -11.71
CA SER A 23 1.25 5.47 -11.88
C SER A 23 1.59 6.34 -10.68
N PHE A 24 2.28 5.81 -9.67
CA PHE A 24 2.52 6.53 -8.42
C PHE A 24 3.79 7.38 -8.45
N ALA A 25 4.96 6.74 -8.63
CA ALA A 25 6.24 7.44 -8.67
C ALA A 25 7.26 6.61 -9.46
N ASP A 26 7.84 7.23 -10.48
CA ASP A 26 8.94 6.70 -11.29
C ASP A 26 10.27 7.13 -10.68
N SER A 27 11.19 6.18 -10.43
CA SER A 27 12.50 6.44 -9.84
C SER A 27 13.64 6.42 -10.85
N ASN A 28 13.43 5.88 -12.06
CA ASN A 28 14.48 5.58 -13.03
C ASN A 28 14.33 6.36 -14.36
N GLY A 29 13.20 7.03 -14.56
CA GLY A 29 12.91 7.87 -15.72
C GLY A 29 12.35 7.14 -16.94
N ASP A 30 11.90 5.89 -16.79
CA ASP A 30 11.28 5.10 -17.86
C ASP A 30 9.79 5.44 -18.12
N GLY A 31 9.20 6.31 -17.29
CA GLY A 31 7.82 6.75 -17.39
C GLY A 31 6.81 5.83 -16.69
N ILE A 32 7.26 4.79 -15.98
CA ILE A 32 6.43 3.83 -15.25
C ILE A 32 6.81 3.86 -13.77
N GLY A 33 5.81 3.98 -12.90
CA GLY A 33 6.06 3.94 -11.47
C GLY A 33 6.57 2.58 -10.98
N ASP A 34 7.46 2.60 -9.99
CA ASP A 34 8.21 1.44 -9.51
C ASP A 34 8.26 1.38 -7.96
N LEU A 35 8.75 0.27 -7.41
CA LEU A 35 8.83 0.08 -5.96
C LEU A 35 9.80 1.06 -5.29
N PRO A 36 11.01 1.33 -5.82
CA PRO A 36 11.88 2.37 -5.25
C PRO A 36 11.22 3.76 -5.20
N GLY A 37 10.45 4.13 -6.22
CA GLY A 37 9.67 5.35 -6.27
C GLY A 37 8.59 5.41 -5.18
N ILE A 38 7.92 4.29 -4.90
CA ILE A 38 7.00 4.18 -3.75
C ILE A 38 7.77 4.38 -2.44
N THR A 39 8.91 3.71 -2.24
CA THR A 39 9.72 3.82 -1.03
C THR A 39 10.16 5.27 -0.77
N ALA A 40 10.58 5.99 -1.81
CA ALA A 40 10.99 7.39 -1.73
C ALA A 40 9.86 8.36 -1.31
N ARG A 41 8.60 7.91 -1.32
CA ARG A 41 7.42 8.72 -0.96
C ARG A 41 6.74 8.24 0.32
N LEU A 42 7.30 7.26 1.04
CA LEU A 42 6.68 6.72 2.26
C LEU A 42 6.49 7.77 3.35
N ASP A 43 7.44 8.70 3.51
CA ASP A 43 7.30 9.78 4.49
C ASP A 43 6.08 10.67 4.20
N HIS A 44 5.79 10.93 2.93
CA HIS A 44 4.59 11.67 2.52
C HIS A 44 3.33 10.88 2.83
N VAL A 45 3.30 9.59 2.46
CA VAL A 45 2.15 8.71 2.71
C VAL A 45 1.88 8.57 4.20
N ALA A 46 2.91 8.36 5.01
CA ALA A 46 2.80 8.32 6.47
C ALA A 46 2.32 9.65 7.05
N GLY A 47 2.75 10.78 6.48
CA GLY A 47 2.28 12.12 6.85
C GLY A 47 0.78 12.35 6.65
N LEU A 48 0.10 11.54 5.84
CA LEU A 48 -1.37 11.56 5.70
C LEU A 48 -2.11 10.91 6.88
N GLY A 49 -1.38 10.24 7.79
CA GLY A 49 -1.96 9.56 8.96
C GLY A 49 -2.59 8.20 8.61
N VAL A 50 -2.07 7.51 7.60
CA VAL A 50 -2.57 6.19 7.16
C VAL A 50 -1.87 5.09 7.95
N ASP A 51 -2.60 4.01 8.25
CA ASP A 51 -2.08 2.88 9.04
C ASP A 51 -1.43 1.81 8.16
N ALA A 52 -1.86 1.70 6.90
CA ALA A 52 -1.37 0.69 5.98
C ALA A 52 -1.48 1.13 4.50
N ILE A 53 -0.65 0.52 3.66
CA ILE A 53 -0.68 0.66 2.21
C ILE A 53 -1.26 -0.61 1.59
N TRP A 54 -2.20 -0.44 0.66
CA TRP A 54 -2.68 -1.52 -0.20
C TRP A 54 -2.14 -1.34 -1.62
N LEU A 55 -1.26 -2.23 -2.06
CA LEU A 55 -0.75 -2.22 -3.42
C LEU A 55 -1.68 -2.98 -4.36
N SER A 56 -2.03 -2.36 -5.48
CA SER A 56 -2.56 -3.09 -6.64
C SER A 56 -1.53 -4.14 -7.13
N PRO A 57 -1.96 -5.20 -7.84
CA PRO A 57 -1.06 -6.29 -8.24
C PRO A 57 0.19 -5.81 -8.99
N PHE A 58 1.35 -6.31 -8.57
CA PHE A 58 2.68 -5.96 -9.11
C PHE A 58 3.54 -7.20 -9.43
N PHE A 59 2.91 -8.37 -9.49
CA PHE A 59 3.56 -9.61 -9.87
C PHE A 59 3.93 -9.59 -11.36
N THR A 60 4.97 -10.33 -11.73
CA THR A 60 5.28 -10.59 -13.15
C THR A 60 4.06 -11.23 -13.82
N SER A 61 3.47 -10.55 -14.79
CA SER A 61 2.30 -11.05 -15.51
C SER A 61 2.67 -12.33 -16.28
N PRO A 62 1.87 -13.40 -16.20
CA PRO A 62 2.08 -14.62 -16.98
C PRO A 62 1.72 -14.46 -18.48
N MET A 63 1.10 -13.34 -18.88
CA MET A 63 0.77 -13.08 -20.29
C MET A 63 1.90 -12.28 -20.96
N ARG A 64 2.57 -12.90 -21.93
CA ARG A 64 3.32 -12.22 -23.00
C ARG A 64 2.35 -11.60 -24.00
#